data_AF-A0A1D3D2J1-F1
#
_entry.id   AF-A0A1D3D2J1-F1
#
_cell.length_a   1.000
_cell.length_b   1.000
_cell.length_c   1.000
_cell.angle_alpha   90.00
_cell.angle_beta   90.00
_cell.angle_gamma   90.00
#
_symmetry.space_group_name_H-M   'P 1'
#
loop_
_entity.id
_entity.type
_entity.pdbx_description
1 polymer ?
#
loop_
_entity_poly.entity_id
_entity_poly.type
_entity_poly.pdbx_seq_one_letter_code
_entity_poly.pdbx_strand_id
1 'polypeptide(L)'
;MNTVRSRWSEQVRQLLCSHFGATTWKMVYFLTTTAMCLVAFRNEQWWPHQLGGEGSEEQLWQGYPMQQNSVYCHLYFYLAFGHHLASLVCILKSPWLPDFFDQLLPCVAALCLIYFSYMSNFLRVGVVILFCHDICDIFTYGCKAFVDTPYHKVTIGLFMLLTTCWFYFRLYTFPAAALFPIFKAIKTRPHYSETEGGSYFIFILLTLCLMNIYWFVLMVKMFVHFIVSGQMRDLHSRVSDVDDPAHPRTRQTSTKPAKAD
;
A
#
# COMPACT_ATOMS: atom_id res chain seq x y z
N MET A 1 18.98 32.71 -31.82
CA MET A 1 19.30 31.28 -31.60
C MET A 1 18.74 30.86 -30.24
N ASN A 2 18.09 29.70 -30.22
CA ASN A 2 17.69 28.89 -29.05
C ASN A 2 16.43 29.29 -28.26
N THR A 3 15.26 29.20 -28.90
CA THR A 3 13.99 28.95 -28.18
C THR A 3 13.87 27.45 -27.91
N VAL A 4 14.31 27.01 -26.73
CA VAL A 4 14.03 25.65 -26.24
C VAL A 4 12.53 25.57 -25.95
N ARG A 5 11.80 24.96 -26.89
CA ARG A 5 10.36 24.66 -26.83
C ARG A 5 10.02 24.05 -25.47
N SER A 6 9.06 24.61 -24.74
CA SER A 6 8.50 23.91 -23.57
C SER A 6 7.88 22.61 -24.08
N ARG A 7 8.40 21.48 -23.60
CA ARG A 7 8.04 20.14 -24.08
C ARG A 7 6.61 19.73 -23.70
N TRP A 8 5.94 20.51 -22.86
CA TRP A 8 4.63 20.23 -22.29
C TRP A 8 3.69 21.43 -22.43
N SER A 9 2.40 21.18 -22.62
CA SER A 9 1.36 22.21 -22.55
C SER A 9 1.23 22.72 -21.11
N GLU A 10 0.76 23.97 -20.94
CA GLU A 10 0.56 24.56 -19.62
C GLU A 10 -0.39 23.72 -18.75
N GLN A 11 -1.39 23.11 -19.37
CA GLN A 11 -2.34 22.20 -18.71
C GLN A 11 -1.65 20.96 -18.14
N VAL A 12 -0.76 20.32 -18.91
CA VAL A 12 -0.02 19.14 -18.45
C VAL A 12 0.93 19.50 -17.31
N ARG A 13 1.58 20.66 -17.39
CA ARG A 13 2.45 21.16 -16.32
C ARG A 13 1.68 21.35 -15.01
N GLN A 14 0.50 21.96 -15.05
CA GLN A 14 -0.33 22.15 -13.86
C GLN A 14 -0.80 20.82 -13.26
N LEU A 15 -1.15 19.84 -14.11
CA LEU A 15 -1.52 18.49 -13.69
C LEU A 15 -0.36 17.77 -12.98
N LEU A 16 0.85 17.82 -13.55
CA LEU A 16 2.05 17.25 -12.96
C LEU A 16 2.39 17.90 -11.61
N CYS A 17 2.32 19.24 -11.52
CA CYS A 17 2.54 19.95 -10.26
C CYS A 17 1.49 19.58 -9.19
N SER A 18 0.22 19.46 -9.58
CA SER A 18 -0.86 19.03 -8.68
C SER A 18 -0.65 17.59 -8.20
N HIS A 19 -0.29 16.68 -9.11
CA HIS A 19 0.03 15.28 -8.77
C HIS A 19 1.24 15.19 -7.83
N PHE A 20 2.31 15.96 -8.11
CA PHE A 20 3.48 16.04 -7.24
C PHE A 20 3.12 16.55 -5.84
N GLY A 21 2.31 17.61 -5.76
CA GLY A 21 1.85 18.16 -4.48
C GLY A 21 1.02 17.15 -3.69
N ALA A 22 0.09 16.46 -4.35
CA ALA A 22 -0.77 15.46 -3.71
C ALA A 22 0.03 14.22 -3.24
N THR A 23 0.98 13.73 -4.03
CA THR A 23 1.83 12.59 -3.65
C THR A 23 2.81 12.96 -2.54
N THR A 24 3.41 14.15 -2.60
CA THR A 24 4.30 14.66 -1.55
C THR A 24 3.56 14.85 -0.23
N TRP A 25 2.33 15.41 -0.25
CA TRP A 25 1.50 15.53 0.95
C TRP A 25 1.25 14.16 1.60
N LYS A 26 0.90 13.14 0.80
CA LYS A 26 0.71 11.78 1.31
C LYS A 26 2.01 11.20 1.90
N MET A 27 3.15 11.42 1.25
CA MET A 27 4.45 11.00 1.78
C MET A 27 4.72 11.64 3.16
N VAL A 28 4.49 12.94 3.31
CA VAL A 28 4.65 13.65 4.59
C VAL A 28 3.68 13.10 5.64
N TYR A 29 2.42 12.86 5.28
CA TYR A 29 1.45 12.22 6.16
C TYR A 29 1.98 10.89 6.71
N PHE A 30 2.36 9.94 5.84
CA PHE A 30 2.86 8.62 6.29
C PHE A 30 4.16 8.72 7.08
N LEU A 31 5.03 9.68 6.76
CA LEU A 31 6.25 9.92 7.53
C LEU A 31 5.90 10.37 8.95
N THR A 32 4.95 11.31 9.09
CA THR A 32 4.52 11.82 10.40
C THR A 32 3.80 10.77 11.24
N THR A 33 2.91 9.97 10.63
CA THR A 33 2.18 8.91 11.35
C THR A 33 3.11 7.79 11.80
N THR A 34 4.05 7.40 10.95
CA THR A 34 5.09 6.41 11.27
C THR A 34 6.00 6.89 12.40
N ALA A 35 6.45 8.15 12.35
CA ALA A 35 7.26 8.74 13.41
C ALA A 35 6.51 8.81 14.75
N MET A 36 5.24 9.23 14.73
CA MET A 36 4.37 9.25 15.91
C MET A 36 4.21 7.85 16.51
N CYS A 37 3.99 6.84 15.66
CA CYS A 37 3.87 5.44 16.06
C CYS A 37 5.16 4.94 16.76
N LEU A 38 6.33 5.23 16.19
CA LEU A 38 7.62 4.86 16.80
C LEU A 38 7.84 5.55 18.15
N VAL A 39 7.53 6.84 18.27
CA VAL A 39 7.68 7.56 19.55
C VAL A 39 6.73 7.02 20.60
N ALA A 40 5.49 6.70 20.22
CA ALA A 40 4.46 6.24 21.16
C ALA A 40 4.66 4.80 21.62
N PHE A 41 5.12 3.89 20.75
CA PHE A 41 5.08 2.45 21.03
C PHE A 41 6.44 1.76 21.13
N ARG A 42 7.56 2.42 20.79
CA ARG A 42 8.88 1.77 20.84
C ARG A 42 9.25 1.19 22.20
N ASN A 43 8.77 1.81 23.28
CA ASN A 43 9.05 1.39 24.66
C ASN A 43 7.94 0.52 25.25
N GLU A 44 6.92 0.16 24.47
CA GLU A 44 5.84 -0.71 24.93
C GLU A 44 6.27 -2.17 24.95
N GLN A 45 5.89 -2.90 25.99
CA GLN A 45 6.30 -4.30 26.19
C GLN A 45 5.78 -5.25 25.11
N TRP A 46 4.73 -4.87 24.38
CA TRP A 46 4.14 -5.68 23.30
C TRP A 46 4.68 -5.31 21.91
N TRP A 47 5.56 -4.31 21.79
CA TRP A 47 6.13 -3.91 20.50
C TRP A 47 7.05 -5.01 19.95
N PRO A 48 6.80 -5.55 18.75
CA PRO A 48 7.51 -6.74 18.27
C PRO A 48 9.02 -6.54 18.12
N HIS A 49 9.80 -7.58 18.42
CA HIS A 49 11.25 -7.57 18.19
C HIS A 49 11.63 -7.31 16.73
N GLN A 50 10.83 -7.78 15.78
CA GLN A 50 11.04 -7.52 14.34
C GLN A 50 10.91 -6.02 13.99
N LEU A 51 10.28 -5.21 14.84
CA LEU A 51 10.13 -3.77 14.66
C LEU A 51 11.04 -2.95 15.58
N GLY A 52 12.05 -3.59 16.18
CA GLY A 52 13.02 -2.97 17.09
C GLY A 52 12.54 -2.79 18.53
N GLY A 53 11.53 -3.57 18.95
CA GLY A 53 11.09 -3.66 20.34
C GLY A 53 11.69 -4.84 21.10
N GLU A 54 11.25 -5.02 22.34
CA GLU A 54 11.61 -6.16 23.19
C GLU A 54 10.48 -7.19 23.28
N GLY A 55 9.32 -6.89 22.70
CA GLY A 55 8.11 -7.68 22.84
C GLY A 55 8.09 -8.94 21.99
N SER A 56 7.62 -10.03 22.58
CA SER A 56 7.32 -11.28 21.87
C SER A 56 5.95 -11.20 21.18
N GLU A 57 5.76 -12.00 20.14
CA GLU A 57 4.48 -12.09 19.42
C GLU A 57 3.31 -12.47 20.34
N GLU A 58 3.57 -13.15 21.45
CA GLU A 58 2.54 -13.55 22.42
C GLU A 58 2.08 -12.36 23.29
N GLN A 59 2.93 -11.35 23.51
CA GLN A 59 2.58 -10.16 24.30
C GLN A 59 1.57 -9.24 23.58
N LEU A 60 1.48 -9.33 22.25
CA LEU A 60 0.42 -8.67 21.48
C LEU A 60 -0.98 -9.13 21.91
N TRP A 61 -1.10 -10.38 22.39
CA TRP A 61 -2.36 -11.02 22.79
C TRP A 61 -2.58 -11.01 24.30
N GLN A 62 -1.65 -10.46 25.07
CA GLN A 62 -1.76 -10.44 26.52
C GLN A 62 -2.98 -9.63 26.96
N GLY A 63 -3.80 -10.21 27.84
CA GLY A 63 -5.02 -9.59 28.36
C GLY A 63 -6.22 -9.59 27.39
N TYR A 64 -6.11 -10.25 26.23
CA TYR A 64 -7.25 -10.40 25.32
C TYR A 64 -8.35 -11.27 25.96
N PRO A 65 -9.66 -10.91 25.87
CA PRO A 65 -10.27 -9.84 25.06
C PRO A 65 -10.32 -8.44 25.70
N MET A 66 -10.12 -8.31 27.00
CA MET A 66 -10.19 -7.03 27.73
C MET A 66 -8.82 -6.34 27.82
N GLN A 67 -8.21 -6.07 26.66
CA GLN A 67 -6.91 -5.40 26.61
C GLN A 67 -7.05 -3.93 27.00
N GLN A 68 -6.27 -3.50 27.99
CA GLN A 68 -6.05 -2.08 28.23
C GLN A 68 -5.09 -1.56 27.16
N ASN A 69 -5.61 -0.65 26.33
CA ASN A 69 -4.89 -0.06 25.23
C ASN A 69 -4.62 1.42 25.51
N SER A 70 -3.45 1.88 25.11
CA SER A 70 -3.06 3.27 25.27
C SER A 70 -3.93 4.19 24.40
N VAL A 71 -4.12 5.43 24.83
CA VAL A 71 -4.81 6.48 24.04
C VAL A 71 -4.16 6.65 22.66
N TYR A 72 -2.85 6.45 22.57
CA TYR A 72 -2.12 6.51 21.30
C TYR A 72 -2.56 5.44 20.29
N CYS A 73 -2.98 4.25 20.74
CA CYS A 73 -3.52 3.21 19.86
C CYS A 73 -4.80 3.70 19.17
N HIS A 74 -5.70 4.31 19.94
CA HIS A 74 -6.94 4.85 19.41
C HIS A 74 -6.68 6.02 18.45
N LEU A 75 -5.78 6.94 18.82
CA LEU A 75 -5.41 8.06 17.95
C LEU A 75 -4.86 7.59 16.61
N TYR A 76 -3.98 6.58 16.61
CA TYR A 76 -3.41 6.02 15.38
C TYR A 76 -4.49 5.40 14.49
N PHE A 77 -5.45 4.68 15.09
CA PHE A 77 -6.61 4.14 14.38
C PHE A 77 -7.51 5.24 13.79
N TYR A 78 -7.77 6.32 14.52
CA TYR A 78 -8.60 7.42 14.02
C TYR A 78 -7.95 8.15 12.85
N LEU A 79 -6.63 8.36 12.90
CA LEU A 79 -5.87 8.94 11.78
C LEU A 79 -5.92 8.03 10.55
N ALA A 80 -5.62 6.73 10.72
CA ALA A 80 -5.66 5.76 9.64
C ALA A 80 -7.06 5.64 9.02
N PHE A 81 -8.10 5.55 9.86
CA PHE A 81 -9.49 5.49 9.39
C PHE A 81 -9.88 6.74 8.61
N GLY A 82 -9.55 7.93 9.13
CA GLY A 82 -9.84 9.20 8.47
C GLY A 82 -9.15 9.30 7.10
N HIS A 83 -7.88 8.88 7.00
CA HIS A 83 -7.15 8.86 5.74
C HIS A 83 -7.78 7.91 4.70
N HIS A 84 -8.11 6.67 5.09
CA HIS A 84 -8.72 5.72 4.19
C HIS A 84 -10.14 6.12 3.80
N LEU A 85 -10.92 6.69 4.73
CA LEU A 85 -12.26 7.18 4.43
C LEU A 85 -12.22 8.35 3.44
N ALA A 86 -11.32 9.31 3.66
CA ALA A 86 -11.12 10.42 2.72
C ALA A 86 -10.69 9.91 1.33
N SER A 87 -9.78 8.92 1.30
CA SER A 87 -9.34 8.29 0.05
C SER A 87 -10.48 7.58 -0.66
N LEU A 88 -11.34 6.86 0.06
CA LEU A 88 -12.52 6.21 -0.49
C LEU A 88 -13.47 7.23 -1.15
N VAL A 89 -13.76 8.33 -0.48
CA VAL A 89 -14.62 9.40 -1.03
C VAL A 89 -14.01 9.99 -2.31
N CYS A 90 -12.69 10.21 -2.33
CA CYS A 90 -12.00 10.69 -3.52
C CYS A 90 -12.06 9.68 -4.68
N ILE A 91 -11.86 8.39 -4.41
CA ILE A 91 -11.94 7.33 -5.42
C ILE A 91 -13.36 7.25 -6.00
N LEU A 92 -14.39 7.30 -5.16
CA LEU A 92 -15.80 7.22 -5.60
C LEU A 92 -16.24 8.44 -6.44
N LYS A 93 -15.59 9.60 -6.26
CA LYS A 93 -15.82 10.80 -7.08
C LYS A 93 -14.99 10.81 -8.36
N SER A 94 -13.96 9.98 -8.45
CA SER A 94 -13.10 9.87 -9.62
C SER A 94 -13.83 9.16 -10.76
N PRO A 95 -13.57 9.51 -12.04
CA PRO A 95 -14.04 8.70 -13.16
C PRO A 95 -13.50 7.27 -13.07
N TRP A 96 -14.26 6.33 -13.64
CA TRP A 96 -13.95 4.90 -13.68
C TRP A 96 -12.80 4.62 -14.65
N LEU A 97 -11.59 4.81 -14.17
CA LEU A 97 -10.35 4.49 -14.89
C LEU A 97 -10.01 2.99 -14.74
N PRO A 98 -9.16 2.43 -15.61
CA PRO A 98 -8.78 1.01 -15.54
C PRO A 98 -8.14 0.58 -14.21
N ASP A 99 -7.53 1.52 -13.48
CA ASP A 99 -6.90 1.32 -12.17
C ASP A 99 -7.85 1.58 -10.99
N PHE A 100 -9.14 1.81 -11.25
CA PHE A 100 -10.13 2.08 -10.21
C PHE A 100 -10.20 0.95 -9.17
N PHE A 101 -10.29 -0.31 -9.61
CA PHE A 101 -10.35 -1.46 -8.71
C PHE A 101 -9.05 -1.67 -7.93
N ASP A 102 -7.92 -1.37 -8.56
CA ASP A 102 -6.59 -1.46 -7.94
C ASP A 102 -6.46 -0.48 -6.76
N GLN A 103 -7.19 0.65 -6.78
CA GLN A 103 -7.23 1.62 -5.68
C GLN A 103 -8.37 1.33 -4.69
N LEU A 104 -9.53 0.88 -5.16
CA LEU A 104 -10.72 0.64 -4.34
C LEU A 104 -10.57 -0.57 -3.41
N LEU A 105 -10.11 -1.71 -3.94
CA LEU A 105 -10.01 -2.96 -3.17
C LEU A 105 -9.13 -2.83 -1.92
N PRO A 106 -7.88 -2.29 -2.00
CA PRO A 106 -7.07 -2.05 -0.82
C PRO A 106 -7.73 -1.10 0.18
N CYS A 107 -8.39 -0.04 -0.32
CA CYS A 107 -9.00 0.97 0.52
C CYS A 107 -10.16 0.39 1.35
N VAL A 108 -11.02 -0.40 0.71
CA VAL A 108 -12.14 -1.07 1.40
C VAL A 108 -11.62 -2.13 2.37
N ALA A 109 -10.61 -2.92 1.98
CA ALA A 109 -10.00 -3.92 2.86
C ALA A 109 -9.40 -3.28 4.12
N ALA A 110 -8.69 -2.16 3.98
CA ALA A 110 -8.12 -1.42 5.11
C ALA A 110 -9.22 -0.88 6.05
N LEU A 111 -10.28 -0.27 5.52
CA LEU A 111 -11.41 0.22 6.34
C LEU A 111 -12.11 -0.91 7.10
N CYS A 112 -12.35 -2.04 6.44
CA CYS A 112 -12.92 -3.22 7.09
C CYS A 112 -12.01 -3.74 8.21
N LEU A 113 -10.70 -3.85 7.96
CA LEU A 113 -9.74 -4.32 8.98
C LEU A 113 -9.67 -3.38 10.17
N ILE A 114 -9.61 -2.07 9.95
CA ILE A 114 -9.61 -1.07 11.02
C ILE A 114 -10.90 -1.18 11.84
N TYR A 115 -12.05 -1.27 11.18
CA TYR A 115 -13.35 -1.40 11.85
C TYR A 115 -13.46 -2.69 12.69
N PHE A 116 -13.18 -3.85 12.09
CA PHE A 116 -13.28 -5.14 12.78
C PHE A 116 -12.21 -5.30 13.87
N SER A 117 -11.01 -4.77 13.67
CA SER A 117 -9.95 -4.74 14.68
C SER A 117 -10.38 -3.90 15.88
N TYR A 118 -11.03 -2.75 15.65
CA TYR A 118 -11.54 -1.90 16.74
C TYR A 118 -12.70 -2.57 17.49
N MET A 119 -13.67 -3.14 16.77
CA MET A 119 -14.82 -3.83 17.38
C MET A 119 -14.42 -5.08 18.18
N SER A 120 -13.41 -5.82 17.69
CA SER A 120 -12.90 -7.02 18.35
C SER A 120 -11.79 -6.72 19.37
N ASN A 121 -11.45 -5.46 19.62
CA ASN A 121 -10.36 -5.03 20.50
C ASN A 121 -8.96 -5.59 20.15
N PHE A 122 -8.69 -5.88 18.87
CA PHE A 122 -7.37 -6.30 18.36
C PHE A 122 -6.46 -5.10 18.05
N LEU A 123 -6.48 -4.08 18.92
CA LEU A 123 -5.85 -2.80 18.62
C LEU A 123 -4.33 -2.92 18.51
N ARG A 124 -3.66 -3.65 19.41
CA ARG A 124 -2.18 -3.82 19.38
C ARG A 124 -1.70 -4.46 18.08
N VAL A 125 -2.35 -5.56 17.68
CA VAL A 125 -2.06 -6.25 16.42
C VAL A 125 -2.35 -5.33 15.23
N GLY A 126 -3.47 -4.61 15.26
CA GLY A 126 -3.81 -3.67 14.20
C GLY A 126 -2.84 -2.49 14.07
N VAL A 127 -2.30 -1.97 15.19
CA VAL A 127 -1.24 -0.94 15.17
C VAL A 127 0.00 -1.48 14.44
N VAL A 128 0.42 -2.71 14.74
CA VAL A 128 1.57 -3.34 14.07
C VAL A 128 1.32 -3.52 12.58
N ILE A 129 0.11 -3.97 12.19
CA ILE A 129 -0.27 -4.11 10.78
C ILE A 129 -0.20 -2.74 10.09
N LEU A 130 -0.87 -1.72 10.64
CA LEU A 130 -0.87 -0.36 10.08
C LEU A 130 0.55 0.18 9.93
N PHE A 131 1.40 0.02 10.94
CA PHE A 131 2.78 0.47 10.92
C PHE A 131 3.62 -0.16 9.79
N CYS A 132 3.50 -1.48 9.62
CA CYS A 132 4.16 -2.18 8.51
C CYS A 132 3.72 -1.65 7.14
N HIS A 133 2.47 -1.21 7.02
CA HIS A 133 1.95 -0.66 5.77
C HIS A 133 2.41 0.79 5.57
N ASP A 134 2.32 1.63 6.60
CA ASP A 134 2.68 3.05 6.56
C ASP A 134 4.16 3.26 6.16
N ILE A 135 5.10 2.45 6.68
CA ILE A 135 6.52 2.56 6.29
C ILE A 135 6.70 2.36 4.78
N CYS A 136 6.07 1.32 4.22
CA CYS A 136 6.15 1.05 2.78
C CYS A 136 5.49 2.16 1.96
N ASP A 137 4.45 2.80 2.49
CA ASP A 137 3.75 3.88 1.80
C ASP A 137 4.60 5.15 1.72
N ILE A 138 5.45 5.44 2.70
CA ILE A 138 6.45 6.53 2.60
C ILE A 138 7.27 6.37 1.31
N PHE A 139 7.84 5.18 1.08
CA PHE A 139 8.66 4.92 -0.11
C PHE A 139 7.82 4.84 -1.39
N THR A 140 6.57 4.37 -1.30
CA THR A 140 5.64 4.31 -2.43
C THR A 140 5.32 5.71 -2.94
N TYR A 141 4.93 6.62 -2.05
CA TYR A 141 4.63 8.00 -2.41
C TYR A 141 5.90 8.78 -2.78
N GLY A 142 7.04 8.48 -2.14
CA GLY A 142 8.33 9.00 -2.58
C GLY A 142 8.65 8.61 -4.03
N CYS A 143 8.53 7.33 -4.38
CA CYS A 143 8.72 6.89 -5.77
C CYS A 143 7.79 7.63 -6.73
N LYS A 144 6.50 7.73 -6.40
CA LYS A 144 5.50 8.44 -7.22
C LYS A 144 5.77 9.94 -7.35
N ALA A 145 6.34 10.58 -6.34
CA ALA A 145 6.69 12.00 -6.41
C ALA A 145 7.92 12.24 -7.32
N PHE A 146 8.91 11.35 -7.26
CA PHE A 146 10.15 11.51 -8.03
C PHE A 146 10.12 10.85 -9.43
N VAL A 147 9.12 10.04 -9.74
CA VAL A 147 8.99 9.33 -11.03
C VAL A 147 8.93 10.27 -12.22
N ASP A 148 8.23 11.40 -12.06
CA ASP A 148 8.01 12.41 -13.12
C ASP A 148 9.16 13.44 -13.19
N THR A 149 10.18 13.30 -12.34
CA THR A 149 11.31 14.22 -12.25
C THR A 149 12.52 13.69 -13.04
N PRO A 150 13.46 14.56 -13.47
CA PRO A 150 14.67 14.12 -14.16
C PRO A 150 15.68 13.38 -13.26
N TYR A 151 15.39 13.23 -11.95
CA TYR A 151 16.31 12.66 -10.97
C TYR A 151 16.26 11.13 -10.92
N HIS A 152 16.56 10.47 -12.04
CA HIS A 152 16.44 9.02 -12.19
C HIS A 152 17.20 8.20 -11.13
N LYS A 153 18.39 8.65 -10.70
CA LYS A 153 19.16 7.96 -9.65
C LYS A 153 18.42 7.91 -8.32
N VAL A 154 17.70 8.98 -7.97
CA VAL A 154 16.90 9.06 -6.73
C VAL A 154 15.70 8.12 -6.84
N THR A 155 15.00 8.14 -7.98
CA THR A 155 13.86 7.26 -8.22
C THR A 155 14.24 5.78 -8.16
N ILE A 156 15.39 5.39 -8.73
CA ILE A 156 15.90 4.01 -8.63
C ILE A 156 16.25 3.67 -7.18
N GLY A 157 16.93 4.56 -6.45
CA GLY A 157 17.25 4.34 -5.03
C GLY A 157 16.01 4.16 -4.17
N LEU A 158 14.99 5.00 -4.36
CA LEU A 158 13.70 4.89 -3.68
C LEU A 158 12.97 3.59 -4.06
N PHE A 159 13.04 3.17 -5.32
CA PHE A 159 12.40 1.94 -5.77
C PHE A 159 13.05 0.68 -5.18
N MET A 160 14.39 0.66 -5.07
CA MET A 160 15.11 -0.41 -4.40
C MET A 160 14.72 -0.49 -2.92
N LEU A 161 14.70 0.66 -2.24
CA LEU A 161 14.31 0.75 -0.83
C LEU A 161 12.85 0.32 -0.62
N LEU A 162 11.94 0.77 -1.50
CA LEU A 162 10.54 0.35 -1.52
C LEU A 162 10.44 -1.18 -1.63
N THR A 163 11.16 -1.80 -2.56
CA THR A 163 11.10 -3.25 -2.79
C THR A 163 11.61 -4.02 -1.56
N THR A 164 12.74 -3.61 -0.99
CA THR A 164 13.29 -4.23 0.22
C THR A 164 12.35 -4.04 1.43
N CYS A 165 11.83 -2.84 1.64
CA CYS A 165 10.89 -2.58 2.73
C CYS A 165 9.59 -3.35 2.55
N TRP A 166 9.07 -3.47 1.33
CA TRP A 166 7.85 -4.23 1.05
C TRP A 166 8.01 -5.71 1.43
N PHE A 167 9.14 -6.31 1.04
CA PHE A 167 9.45 -7.68 1.43
C PHE A 167 9.53 -7.84 2.95
N TYR A 168 10.29 -6.98 3.62
CA TYR A 168 10.52 -7.09 5.06
C TYR A 168 9.27 -6.82 5.91
N PHE A 169 8.57 -5.71 5.67
CA PHE A 169 7.44 -5.31 6.52
C PHE A 169 6.15 -6.03 6.15
N ARG A 170 5.82 -6.14 4.85
CA ARG A 170 4.52 -6.67 4.42
C ARG A 170 4.50 -8.17 4.12
N LEU A 171 5.63 -8.78 3.73
CA LEU A 171 5.69 -10.23 3.45
C LEU A 171 6.30 -11.04 4.60
N TYR A 172 7.20 -10.46 5.39
CA TYR A 172 7.81 -11.15 6.52
C TYR A 172 7.17 -10.75 7.86
N THR A 173 7.23 -9.47 8.22
CA THR A 173 6.80 -8.99 9.55
C THR A 173 5.29 -9.04 9.73
N PHE A 174 4.50 -8.64 8.72
CA PHE A 174 3.05 -8.68 8.80
C PHE A 174 2.48 -10.09 9.02
N PRO A 175 2.85 -11.13 8.23
CA PRO A 175 2.38 -12.49 8.49
C PRO A 175 2.88 -13.05 9.81
N ALA A 176 4.11 -12.71 10.23
CA ALA A 176 4.65 -13.13 11.50
C ALA A 176 3.90 -12.55 12.71
N ALA A 177 3.60 -11.24 12.69
CA ALA A 177 2.96 -10.57 13.82
C ALA A 177 1.44 -10.79 13.89
N ALA A 178 0.76 -10.93 12.74
CA ALA A 178 -0.69 -11.04 12.69
C ALA A 178 -1.17 -12.45 12.33
N LEU A 179 -0.66 -13.02 11.24
CA LEU A 179 -1.26 -14.21 10.64
C LEU A 179 -0.92 -15.49 11.41
N PHE A 180 0.36 -15.74 11.72
CA PHE A 180 0.76 -16.95 12.45
C PHE A 180 0.18 -17.05 13.87
N PRO A 181 0.18 -15.98 14.70
CA PRO A 181 -0.39 -16.04 16.04
C PRO A 181 -1.89 -16.33 16.02
N ILE A 182 -2.64 -15.73 15.07
CA ILE A 182 -4.07 -15.97 14.91
C ILE A 182 -4.34 -17.42 14.48
N PHE A 183 -3.60 -17.94 13.49
CA PHE A 183 -3.75 -19.35 13.09
C PHE A 183 -3.40 -20.33 14.23
N LYS A 184 -2.34 -20.04 15.00
CA LYS A 184 -1.97 -20.82 16.18
C LYS A 184 -3.08 -20.78 17.23
N ALA A 185 -3.70 -19.62 17.46
CA ALA A 185 -4.80 -19.47 18.41
C ALA A 185 -6.04 -20.29 18.01
N ILE A 186 -6.42 -20.29 16.73
CA ILE A 186 -7.55 -21.11 16.22
C ILE A 186 -7.30 -22.60 16.43
N LYS A 187 -6.09 -23.08 16.10
CA LYS A 187 -5.74 -24.50 16.21
C LYS A 187 -5.68 -24.99 17.66
N THR A 188 -5.33 -24.10 18.60
CA THR A 188 -5.16 -24.44 20.02
C THR A 188 -6.39 -24.17 20.88
N ARG A 189 -7.31 -23.29 20.44
CA ARG A 189 -8.54 -22.94 21.17
C ARG A 189 -9.75 -22.97 20.22
N PRO A 190 -10.36 -24.14 19.97
CA PRO A 190 -11.47 -24.26 19.04
C PRO A 190 -12.70 -23.43 19.43
N HIS A 191 -12.95 -23.16 20.72
CA HIS A 191 -14.06 -22.29 21.13
C HIS A 191 -14.00 -20.83 20.65
N TYR A 192 -12.81 -20.30 20.30
CA TYR A 192 -12.70 -18.97 19.69
C TYR A 192 -13.11 -18.94 18.21
N SER A 193 -13.12 -20.11 17.55
CA SER A 193 -13.55 -20.26 16.15
C SER A 193 -15.07 -20.22 15.97
N GLU A 194 -15.84 -20.37 17.06
CA GLU A 194 -17.31 -20.38 17.03
C GLU A 194 -17.92 -18.97 16.99
N THR A 195 -17.13 -17.92 17.26
CA THR A 195 -17.58 -16.54 17.09
C THR A 195 -17.45 -16.13 15.62
N GLU A 196 -18.58 -15.86 14.97
CA GLU A 196 -18.64 -15.47 13.55
C GLU A 196 -17.70 -14.31 13.19
N GLY A 197 -17.46 -13.36 14.11
CA GLY A 197 -16.57 -12.22 13.87
C GLY A 197 -15.09 -12.59 13.62
N GLY A 198 -14.61 -13.69 14.20
CA GLY A 198 -13.21 -14.12 14.06
C GLY A 198 -12.89 -14.61 12.65
N SER A 199 -13.78 -15.40 12.04
CA SER A 199 -13.60 -15.96 10.71
C SER A 199 -13.56 -14.90 9.62
N TYR A 200 -14.43 -13.87 9.70
CA TYR A 200 -14.40 -12.73 8.79
C TYR A 200 -13.10 -11.93 8.89
N PHE A 201 -12.61 -11.67 10.11
CA PHE A 201 -11.35 -10.94 10.31
C PHE A 201 -10.16 -11.67 9.66
N ILE A 202 -10.08 -12.99 9.83
CA ILE A 202 -9.03 -13.84 9.21
C ILE A 202 -9.14 -13.81 7.69
N PHE A 203 -10.35 -13.92 7.15
CA PHE A 203 -10.58 -13.88 5.70
C PHE A 203 -10.05 -12.57 5.11
N ILE A 204 -10.36 -11.42 5.72
CA ILE A 204 -9.89 -10.12 5.23
C ILE A 204 -8.37 -9.98 5.39
N LEU A 205 -7.77 -10.50 6.47
CA LEU A 205 -6.31 -10.52 6.64
C LEU A 205 -5.62 -11.38 5.55
N LEU A 206 -6.21 -12.51 5.17
CA LEU A 206 -5.71 -13.33 4.07
C LEU A 206 -5.83 -12.59 2.74
N THR A 207 -6.95 -11.91 2.48
CA THR A 207 -7.10 -11.05 1.30
C THR A 207 -6.02 -9.96 1.26
N LEU A 208 -5.75 -9.30 2.39
CA LEU A 208 -4.68 -8.31 2.50
C LEU A 208 -3.29 -8.92 2.21
N CYS A 209 -3.02 -10.13 2.73
CA CYS A 209 -1.79 -10.87 2.47
C CYS A 209 -1.61 -11.18 0.98
N LEU A 210 -2.63 -11.74 0.33
CA LEU A 210 -2.62 -12.07 -1.09
C LEU A 210 -2.40 -10.82 -1.96
N MET A 211 -3.04 -9.71 -1.59
CA MET A 211 -2.85 -8.43 -2.26
C MET A 211 -1.42 -7.90 -2.10
N ASN A 212 -0.81 -8.03 -0.92
CA ASN A 212 0.58 -7.66 -0.70
C ASN A 212 1.56 -8.51 -1.53
N ILE A 213 1.27 -9.80 -1.71
CA ILE A 213 2.04 -10.68 -2.60
C ILE A 213 1.86 -10.25 -4.06
N TYR A 214 0.63 -9.98 -4.49
CA TYR A 214 0.35 -9.51 -5.85
C TYR A 214 1.15 -8.25 -6.20
N TRP A 215 1.10 -7.23 -5.34
CA TRP A 215 1.86 -6.00 -5.55
C TRP A 215 3.38 -6.21 -5.54
N PHE A 216 3.88 -7.10 -4.68
CA PHE A 216 5.30 -7.44 -4.68
C PHE A 216 5.72 -8.10 -5.99
N VAL A 217 4.93 -9.02 -6.52
CA VAL A 217 5.17 -9.65 -7.83
C VAL A 217 5.21 -8.59 -8.94
N LEU A 218 4.31 -7.60 -8.91
CA LEU A 218 4.33 -6.47 -9.85
C LEU A 218 5.62 -5.65 -9.73
N MET A 219 6.08 -5.35 -8.52
CA MET A 219 7.35 -4.64 -8.30
C MET A 219 8.54 -5.43 -8.84
N VAL A 220 8.62 -6.73 -8.54
CA VAL A 220 9.70 -7.61 -9.06
C VAL A 220 9.65 -7.69 -10.58
N LYS A 221 8.47 -7.82 -11.19
CA LYS A 221 8.32 -7.81 -12.65
C LYS A 221 8.82 -6.50 -13.26
N MET A 222 8.51 -5.35 -12.64
CA MET A 222 9.02 -4.06 -13.08
C MET A 222 10.54 -3.97 -12.93
N PHE A 223 11.10 -4.51 -11.84
CA PHE A 223 12.55 -4.57 -11.63
C PHE A 223 13.25 -5.44 -12.68
N VAL A 224 12.74 -6.64 -12.96
CA VAL A 224 13.29 -7.53 -13.99
C VAL A 224 13.21 -6.87 -15.36
N HIS A 225 12.09 -6.26 -15.71
CA HIS A 225 11.96 -5.50 -16.96
C HIS A 225 12.98 -4.37 -17.06
N PHE A 226 13.21 -3.64 -15.97
CA PHE A 226 14.22 -2.58 -15.92
C PHE A 226 15.65 -3.10 -16.19
N ILE A 227 16.02 -4.24 -15.60
CA ILE A 227 17.34 -4.86 -15.79
C ILE A 227 17.49 -5.44 -17.20
N VAL A 228 16.48 -6.14 -17.72
CA VAL A 228 16.54 -6.81 -19.02
C VAL A 228 16.47 -5.83 -20.19
N SER A 229 15.58 -4.84 -20.14
CA SER A 229 15.39 -3.90 -21.25
C SER A 229 16.54 -2.89 -21.37
N GLY A 230 17.40 -2.75 -20.35
CA GLY A 230 18.61 -1.90 -20.37
C GLY A 230 18.34 -0.41 -20.70
N GLN A 231 17.08 -0.01 -20.81
CA GLN A 231 16.64 1.31 -21.22
C GLN A 231 15.68 1.85 -20.17
N MET A 232 16.13 2.90 -19.48
CA MET A 232 15.35 3.78 -18.59
C MET A 232 14.26 4.58 -19.34
N ARG A 233 13.56 3.98 -20.30
CA ARG A 233 12.65 4.71 -21.21
C ARG A 233 11.16 4.49 -20.93
N ASP A 234 10.79 3.41 -20.25
CA ASP A 234 9.39 3.03 -20.08
C ASP A 234 8.71 3.53 -18.80
N LEU A 235 9.38 4.36 -18.00
CA LEU A 235 8.70 5.07 -16.92
C LEU A 235 7.76 6.16 -17.46
N HIS A 236 7.93 6.56 -18.72
CA HIS A 236 7.26 7.71 -19.33
C HIS A 236 6.10 7.35 -20.28
N SER A 237 5.97 6.08 -20.69
CA SER A 237 5.01 5.67 -21.72
C SER A 237 3.54 5.80 -21.30
N ARG A 238 3.24 5.81 -19.99
CA ARG A 238 1.88 6.05 -19.49
C ARG A 238 1.39 7.50 -19.63
N VAL A 239 2.29 8.48 -19.80
CA VAL A 239 1.91 9.88 -20.03
C VAL A 239 1.82 10.21 -21.52
N SER A 240 2.56 9.52 -22.38
CA SER A 240 2.51 9.73 -23.83
C SER A 240 1.29 9.11 -24.52
N ASP A 241 0.62 8.13 -23.93
CA ASP A 241 -0.59 7.51 -24.52
C ASP A 241 -1.87 8.35 -24.32
N VAL A 242 -1.79 9.46 -23.56
CA VAL A 242 -2.92 10.39 -23.37
C VAL A 242 -2.94 11.48 -24.45
N ASP A 243 -1.87 11.63 -25.23
CA ASP A 243 -1.62 12.81 -26.08
C ASP A 243 -1.55 12.52 -27.60
N ASP A 244 -2.10 11.41 -28.10
CA ASP A 244 -2.26 11.24 -29.56
C ASP A 244 -3.73 11.44 -30.03
N PRO A 245 -4.13 12.68 -30.38
CA PRO A 245 -5.42 12.95 -30.99
C PRO A 245 -5.55 12.44 -32.44
N ALA A 246 -4.56 11.73 -33.01
CA ALA A 246 -4.56 11.28 -34.40
C ALA A 246 -4.89 9.78 -34.62
N HIS A 247 -5.31 9.04 -33.59
CA HIS A 247 -5.81 7.66 -33.77
C HIS A 247 -7.22 7.45 -33.19
N PRO A 248 -8.28 7.50 -34.03
CA PRO A 248 -9.59 7.02 -33.63
C PRO A 248 -9.51 5.53 -33.28
N ARG A 249 -10.21 5.10 -32.22
CA ARG A 249 -10.30 3.71 -31.77
C ARG A 249 -10.79 2.80 -32.91
N THR A 250 -9.87 2.10 -33.58
CA THR A 250 -10.24 1.01 -34.48
C THR A 250 -10.37 -0.28 -33.67
N ARG A 251 -11.63 -0.63 -33.37
CA ARG A 251 -12.06 -1.90 -32.80
C ARG A 251 -11.64 -3.03 -33.76
N GLN A 252 -10.54 -3.73 -33.49
CA GLN A 252 -10.18 -4.94 -34.25
C GLN A 252 -11.09 -6.10 -33.84
N THR A 253 -12.14 -6.32 -34.62
CA THR A 253 -12.84 -7.60 -34.71
C THR A 253 -11.92 -8.63 -35.35
N SER A 254 -11.77 -9.78 -34.69
CA SER A 254 -11.08 -10.96 -35.19
C SER A 254 -11.69 -11.46 -36.50
N THR A 255 -10.90 -11.51 -37.57
CA THR A 255 -11.12 -12.40 -38.72
C THR A 255 -9.81 -13.12 -39.05
N LYS A 256 -9.83 -14.45 -38.88
CA LYS A 256 -8.76 -15.37 -39.31
C LYS A 256 -8.64 -15.36 -40.84
N PRO A 257 -7.43 -15.39 -41.42
CA PRO A 257 -7.26 -15.74 -42.83
C PRO A 257 -7.30 -17.26 -43.02
N ALA A 258 -8.03 -17.69 -44.03
CA ALA A 258 -8.04 -19.05 -44.55
C ALA A 258 -6.67 -19.41 -45.16
N LYS A 259 -6.20 -20.62 -44.90
CA LYS A 259 -5.08 -21.21 -45.62
C LYS A 259 -5.58 -21.74 -46.96
N ALA A 260 -4.97 -21.28 -48.04
CA ALA A 260 -4.93 -21.98 -49.31
C ALA A 260 -3.68 -22.88 -49.28
N ASP A 261 -3.92 -24.19 -49.34
CA ASP A 261 -3.25 -25.21 -50.16
C ASP A 261 -3.78 -26.59 -49.75
#